data_AF-A0A1W6MS70-F1
#
_entry.id   AF-A0A1W6MS70-F1
#
_cell.length_a   1.000
_cell.length_b   1.000
_cell.length_c   1.000
_cell.angle_alpha   90.00
_cell.angle_beta   90.00
_cell.angle_gamma   90.00
#
_symmetry.space_group_name_H-M   'P 1'
#
loop_
_entity.id
_entity.type
_entity.pdbx_description
1 polymer ?
#
loop_
_entity_poly.entity_id
_entity_poly.type
_entity_poly.pdbx_seq_one_letter_code
_entity_poly.pdbx_strand_id
1 'polypeptide(L)' 'MVTLERGTLTIHASQTIASYGLPRHLVAFHRAHRKIAISVVAGNTARVAEAVETGAADLGFV' A
#
# COMPACT_ATOMS: atom_id res chain seq x y z
N MET A 1 18.70 8.67 -5.24
CA MET A 1 17.43 7.94 -5.36
C MET A 1 17.30 7.11 -4.10
N VAL A 2 16.38 7.47 -3.20
CA VAL A 2 16.26 6.78 -1.89
C VAL A 2 15.47 5.49 -2.13
N THR A 3 16.12 4.35 -1.99
CA THR A 3 15.46 3.04 -2.02
C THR A 3 14.96 2.68 -0.64
N LEU A 4 13.71 2.23 -0.54
CA LEU A 4 13.15 1.70 0.70
C LEU A 4 13.80 0.33 0.98
N GLU A 5 14.88 0.30 1.77
CA GLU A 5 15.61 -0.95 2.02
C GLU A 5 15.03 -1.77 3.18
N ARG A 6 14.42 -1.10 4.16
CA ARG A 6 13.89 -1.63 5.43
C ARG A 6 12.83 -0.66 5.97
N GLY A 7 11.75 -1.16 6.56
CA GLY A 7 10.69 -0.33 7.13
C GLY A 7 9.29 -0.90 6.89
N THR A 8 8.27 -0.07 7.06
CA THR A 8 6.87 -0.41 6.77
C THR A 8 6.39 0.41 5.59
N LEU A 9 5.81 -0.23 4.58
CA LEU A 9 5.09 0.38 3.48
C LEU A 9 3.60 0.31 3.79
N THR A 10 2.97 1.47 4.03
CA THR A 10 1.55 1.59 4.32
C THR A 10 0.79 1.94 3.05
N ILE A 11 -0.12 1.06 2.67
CA ILE A 11 -0.89 1.16 1.43
C ILE A 11 -2.37 1.30 1.77
N HIS A 12 -3.01 2.34 1.24
CA HIS A 12 -4.45 2.45 1.25
C HIS A 12 -4.99 2.10 -0.13
N ALA A 13 -6.07 1.30 -0.18
CA ALA A 13 -6.68 0.90 -1.44
C ALA A 13 -8.20 0.98 -1.37
N SER A 14 -8.83 1.33 -2.50
CA SER A 14 -10.27 1.24 -2.63
C SER A 14 -10.71 -0.21 -2.46
N GLN A 15 -11.91 -0.43 -1.93
CA GLN A 15 -12.42 -1.76 -1.62
C GLN A 15 -12.37 -2.72 -2.82
N THR A 16 -12.63 -2.20 -4.02
CA THR A 16 -12.50 -2.95 -5.28
C THR A 16 -11.05 -3.36 -5.54
N ILE A 17 -10.10 -2.42 -5.49
CA ILE A 17 -8.69 -2.71 -5.77
C ILE A 17 -8.08 -3.62 -4.68
N ALA A 18 -8.43 -3.40 -3.41
CA ALA A 18 -7.99 -4.26 -2.30
C ALA A 18 -8.39 -5.72 -2.51
N SER A 19 -9.58 -5.95 -3.10
CA SER A 19 -10.11 -7.28 -3.36
C SER A 19 -9.63 -7.88 -4.67
N TYR A 20 -9.27 -7.06 -5.66
CA TYR A 20 -8.91 -7.49 -7.01
C TYR A 20 -7.53 -7.02 -7.44
N GLY A 21 -6.65 -7.98 -7.72
CA GLY A 21 -5.35 -7.71 -8.34
C GLY A 21 -4.27 -7.18 -7.39
N LEU A 22 -4.60 -6.40 -6.36
CA LEU A 22 -3.60 -5.91 -5.41
C LEU A 22 -2.88 -7.04 -4.65
N PRO A 23 -3.55 -8.10 -4.14
CA PRO A 23 -2.86 -9.13 -3.36
C PRO A 23 -1.70 -9.81 -4.09
N ARG A 24 -1.83 -10.11 -5.39
CA ARG A 24 -0.74 -10.73 -6.19
C ARG A 24 0.49 -9.83 -6.29
N HIS A 25 0.30 -8.51 -6.41
CA HIS A 25 1.41 -7.55 -6.49
C HIS A 25 2.11 -7.42 -5.14
N LEU A 26 1.36 -7.41 -4.04
CA LEU A 26 1.92 -7.37 -2.68
C LEU A 26 2.72 -8.62 -2.36
N VAL A 27 2.24 -9.80 -2.76
CA VAL A 27 2.98 -11.06 -2.59
C VAL A 27 4.29 -11.03 -3.39
N ALA A 28 4.25 -10.57 -4.65
CA ALA A 28 5.45 -10.45 -5.47
C ALA A 28 6.45 -9.45 -4.87
N PHE A 29 5.96 -8.29 -4.41
CA PHE A 29 6.78 -7.27 -3.75
C PHE A 29 7.41 -7.79 -2.46
N HIS A 30 6.64 -8.45 -1.58
CA HIS A 30 7.16 -9.00 -0.34
C HIS A 30 8.23 -10.07 -0.59
N ARG A 31 8.07 -10.89 -1.65
CA ARG A 31 9.10 -11.86 -2.05
C ARG A 31 10.40 -11.20 -2.47
N ALA A 32 10.33 -10.10 -3.23
CA ALA A 32 11.50 -9.33 -3.64
C ALA A 32 12.12 -8.54 -2.47
N HIS A 33 11.30 -8.07 -1.53
CA HIS A 33 11.70 -7.17 -0.44
C HIS A 33 11.26 -7.69 0.94
N ARG A 34 11.82 -8.82 1.37
CA ARG A 34 11.44 -9.48 2.64
C ARG A 34 11.69 -8.65 3.91
N LYS A 35 12.47 -7.57 3.81
CA LYS A 35 12.79 -6.64 4.93
C LYS A 35 11.80 -5.48 5.04
N ILE A 36 10.82 -5.40 4.15
CA ILE A 36 9.79 -4.36 4.15
C ILE A 36 8.48 -5.01 4.61
N ALA A 37 7.97 -4.55 5.75
CA ALA A 37 6.63 -4.89 6.20
C ALA A 37 5.61 -4.17 5.32
N ILE A 38 4.51 -4.84 4.97
CA ILE A 38 3.44 -4.25 4.18
C ILE A 38 2.21 -4.15 5.07
N SER A 39 1.68 -2.95 5.25
CA SER A 39 0.39 -2.71 5.89
C SER A 39 -0.60 -2.27 4.83
N VAL A 40 -1.78 -2.90 4.80
CA VAL A 40 -2.83 -2.56 3.83
C VAL A 40 -4.11 -2.19 4.55
N VAL A 41 -4.67 -1.03 4.20
CA VAL A 41 -5.97 -0.58 4.68
C VAL A 41 -6.92 -0.44 3.49
N ALA A 42 -8.03 -1.15 3.53
CA ALA A 42 -9.09 -1.00 2.54
C ALA A 42 -10.04 0.13 2.96
N GLY A 43 -10.40 1.00 2.02
CA GLY A 43 -11.30 2.13 2.24
C GLY A 43 -12.11 2.47 1.00
N ASN A 44 -12.91 3.54 1.07
CA ASN A 44 -13.43 4.18 -0.13
C ASN A 44 -12.35 5.11 -0.72
N THR A 45 -12.55 5.57 -1.94
CA THR A 45 -11.58 6.43 -2.64
C THR A 45 -11.29 7.74 -1.90
N ALA A 46 -12.28 8.31 -1.21
CA ALA A 46 -12.10 9.51 -0.38
C ALA A 46 -11.12 9.29 0.77
N ARG A 47 -11.24 8.18 1.52
CA ARG A 47 -10.28 7.82 2.59
C ARG A 47 -8.89 7.49 2.08
N VAL A 48 -8.80 6.95 0.87
CA VAL A 48 -7.49 6.71 0.23
C VAL A 48 -6.80 8.04 -0.06
N ALA A 49 -7.53 8.99 -0.65
CA ALA A 49 -7.00 10.33 -0.92
C ALA A 49 -6.57 11.05 0.36
N GLU A 50 -7.44 11.07 1.37
CA GLU A 50 -7.15 11.67 2.68
C GLU A 50 -5.90 11.05 3.33
N ALA A 51 -5.75 9.72 3.27
CA ALA A 51 -4.61 9.05 3.87
C ALA A 51 -3.28 9.40 3.19
N VAL A 52 -3.28 9.58 1.87
CA VAL A 52 -2.08 10.01 1.14
C VAL A 52 -1.76 11.47 1.45
N GLU A 53 -2.76 12.36 1.42
CA GLU A 53 -2.58 13.78 1.72
C GLU A 53 -2.05 14.04 3.12
N THR A 54 -2.49 13.25 4.11
CA THR A 54 -2.07 13.37 5.50
C THR A 54 -0.78 12.61 5.83
N GLY A 55 -0.24 11.84 4.88
CA GLY A 55 0.93 10.98 5.08
C GLY A 55 0.66 9.72 5.94
N ALA A 56 -0.62 9.41 6.20
CA ALA A 56 -1.01 8.16 6.83
C ALA A 56 -0.81 6.94 5.91
N ALA A 57 -0.76 7.16 4.59
CA ALA A 57 -0.40 6.16 3.60
C ALA A 57 0.78 6.65 2.75
N ASP A 58 1.74 5.75 2.48
CA ASP A 58 2.82 6.01 1.54
C ASP A 58 2.30 5.96 0.09
N LEU A 59 1.29 5.10 -0.16
CA LEU A 59 0.68 4.89 -1.46
C LEU A 59 -0.84 4.71 -1.35
N GLY A 60 -1.57 5.29 -2.32
CA GLY A 60 -3.02 5.16 -2.46
C GLY A 60 -3.41 4.55 -3.81
N PHE A 61 -4.34 3.59 -3.80
CA PHE A 61 -4.96 3.03 -5.00
C PHE A 61 -6.47 3.27 -4.98
N VAL A 62 -7.03 3.90 -6.01
CA VAL A 62 -8.47 4.20 -6.12
C VAL A 62 -9.13 3.46 -7.26
#